data_AF-A0A3D3VMZ2-F1
#
_entry.id   AF-A0A3D3VMZ2-F1
#
_cell.length_a   1.000
_cell.length_b   1.000
_cell.length_c   1.000
_cell.angle_alpha   90.00
_cell.angle_beta   90.00
_cell.angle_gamma   90.00
#
_symmetry.space_group_name_H-M   'P 1'
#
loop_
_entity.id
_entity.type
_entity.pdbx_description
1 polymer ?
#
loop_
_entity_poly.entity_id
_entity_poly.type
_entity_poly.pdbx_seq_one_letter_code
_entity_poly.pdbx_strand_id
1 'polypeptide(L)'
;AVGWMRGQSPWGGEAGKKLQEALVWPGEKILLRAKTGSYGGCLWMTGYGPEKAVTVFLEGPVSRRPEILKAFFGRWGVAPTRP
;
A
#
# COMPACT_ATOMS: atom_id res chain seq x y z
N ALA A 1 -5.02 11.58 -8.79
CA ALA A 1 -4.71 10.18 -9.17
C ALA A 1 -3.38 10.19 -9.90
N VAL A 2 -2.43 9.31 -9.54
CA VAL A 2 -1.16 9.23 -10.29
C VAL A 2 -1.39 8.26 -11.43
N GLY A 3 -1.47 8.78 -12.66
CA GLY A 3 -1.64 7.98 -13.87
C GLY A 3 -0.35 7.23 -14.18
N TRP A 4 -0.45 5.92 -14.39
CA TRP A 4 0.66 5.12 -14.94
C TRP A 4 0.83 5.51 -16.40
N MET A 5 1.82 6.34 -16.71
CA MET A 5 2.24 6.55 -18.10
C MET A 5 3.28 5.50 -18.47
N ARG A 6 3.17 4.92 -19.67
CA ARG A 6 4.16 4.00 -20.24
C ARG A 6 5.51 4.74 -20.33
N GLY A 7 6.56 4.11 -19.80
CA GLY A 7 7.92 4.66 -19.75
C GLY A 7 8.31 5.06 -18.34
N GLN A 8 9.42 4.49 -17.86
CA GLN A 8 10.03 4.58 -16.52
C GLN A 8 9.11 4.87 -15.33
N SER A 9 9.07 3.91 -14.40
CA SER A 9 8.46 4.07 -13.08
C SER A 9 8.80 5.44 -12.47
N PRO A 10 7.81 6.25 -12.04
CA PRO A 10 8.06 7.58 -11.46
C PRO A 10 8.90 7.50 -10.18
N TRP A 11 9.05 6.29 -9.62
CA TRP A 11 9.89 5.98 -8.47
C TRP A 11 11.39 5.94 -8.83
N GLY A 12 11.77 5.74 -10.09
CA GLY A 12 13.17 5.59 -10.53
C GLY A 12 13.95 6.90 -10.69
N GLY A 13 13.27 8.04 -10.82
CA GLY A 13 13.89 9.36 -10.89
C GLY A 13 14.27 9.93 -9.51
N GLU A 14 14.99 11.04 -9.48
CA GLU A 14 15.50 11.63 -8.23
C GLU A 14 14.38 12.10 -7.28
N ALA A 15 13.31 12.67 -7.82
CA ALA A 15 12.12 13.02 -7.04
C ALA A 15 11.44 11.77 -6.46
N GLY A 16 11.42 10.68 -7.26
CA GLY A 16 11.00 9.36 -6.80
C GLY A 16 11.85 8.89 -5.64
N LYS A 17 13.18 8.89 -5.75
CA LYS A 17 14.11 8.50 -4.68
C LYS A 17 13.93 9.33 -3.39
N LYS A 18 13.84 10.66 -3.49
CA LYS A 18 13.63 11.54 -2.31
C LYS A 18 12.29 11.25 -1.61
N LEU A 19 11.22 11.07 -2.37
CA LEU A 19 9.93 10.63 -1.82
C LEU A 19 10.04 9.22 -1.25
N GLN A 20 10.82 8.34 -1.87
CA GLN A 20 11.04 7.00 -1.38
C GLN A 20 11.73 6.99 -0.02
N GLU A 21 12.80 7.77 0.14
CA GLU A 21 13.58 7.98 1.37
C GLU A 21 12.76 8.63 2.47
N ALA A 22 11.99 9.68 2.16
CA ALA A 22 11.10 10.34 3.12
C ALA A 22 9.97 9.43 3.64
N LEU A 23 9.62 8.38 2.88
CA LEU A 23 8.62 7.37 3.26
C LEU A 23 9.23 6.14 3.93
N VAL A 24 10.56 6.05 4.06
CA VAL A 24 11.21 5.00 4.86
C VAL A 24 11.14 5.43 6.32
N TRP A 25 10.38 4.70 7.14
CA TRP A 25 10.41 4.90 8.59
C TRP A 25 11.72 4.31 9.13
N PRO A 26 12.60 5.10 9.76
CA PRO A 26 13.85 4.57 10.32
C PRO A 26 13.54 3.49 11.36
N GLY A 27 14.10 2.29 11.16
CA GLY A 27 13.93 1.16 12.08
C GLY A 27 12.94 0.08 11.64
N GLU A 28 12.18 0.28 10.55
CA GLU A 28 11.29 -0.76 10.04
C GLU A 28 11.96 -1.73 9.06
N LYS A 29 11.71 -3.03 9.24
CA LYS A 29 12.35 -4.10 8.45
C LYS A 29 11.68 -4.33 7.10
N ILE A 30 10.45 -3.86 6.91
CA ILE A 30 9.67 -4.08 5.68
C ILE A 30 9.13 -2.74 5.16
N LEU A 31 9.69 -2.25 4.07
CA LEU A 31 9.20 -1.07 3.37
C LEU A 31 7.97 -1.43 2.52
N LEU A 32 6.77 -1.25 3.07
CA LEU A 32 5.50 -1.49 2.38
C LEU A 32 4.93 -0.18 1.83
N ARG A 33 4.88 -0.07 0.49
CA ARG A 33 4.17 1.03 -0.17
C ARG A 33 2.77 0.58 -0.50
N ALA A 34 1.75 1.26 0.03
CA ALA A 34 0.36 0.90 -0.21
C ALA A 34 -0.50 2.14 -0.51
N LYS A 35 -1.53 1.94 -1.33
CA LYS A 35 -2.61 2.90 -1.56
C LYS A 35 -3.94 2.24 -1.23
N THR A 36 -4.72 2.92 -0.42
CA THR A 36 -6.11 2.56 -0.13
C THR A 36 -7.06 3.42 -0.95
N GLY A 37 -8.25 2.88 -1.20
CA GLY A 37 -9.37 3.62 -1.77
C GLY A 37 -10.71 3.02 -1.35
N SER A 38 -11.75 3.83 -1.50
CA SER A 38 -13.13 3.46 -1.25
C SER A 38 -14.03 4.07 -2.32
N TYR A 39 -14.89 3.28 -2.95
CA TYR A 39 -15.83 3.74 -3.98
C TYR A 39 -16.99 2.75 -4.11
N GLY A 40 -18.21 3.25 -4.31
CA GLY A 40 -19.38 2.41 -4.61
C GLY A 40 -19.68 1.32 -3.57
N GLY A 41 -19.43 1.60 -2.27
CA GLY A 41 -19.61 0.59 -1.22
C GLY A 41 -18.56 -0.52 -1.26
N CYS A 42 -17.37 -0.24 -1.80
CA CYS A 42 -16.24 -1.17 -1.82
C CYS A 42 -14.97 -0.50 -1.27
N LEU A 43 -14.07 -1.31 -0.74
CA LEU A 43 -12.74 -0.96 -0.26
C LEU A 43 -11.70 -1.74 -1.04
N TRP A 44 -10.58 -1.09 -1.37
CA TRP A 44 -9.41 -1.78 -1.88
C TRP A 44 -8.13 -1.25 -1.25
N MET A 45 -7.14 -2.12 -1.23
CA MET A 45 -5.80 -1.81 -0.77
C MET A 45 -4.80 -2.54 -1.65
N THR A 46 -3.98 -1.76 -2.35
CA THR A 46 -2.93 -2.28 -3.23
C THR A 46 -1.59 -1.78 -2.74
N GLY A 47 -0.61 -2.67 -2.68
CA GLY A 47 0.74 -2.30 -2.33
C GLY A 47 1.78 -3.24 -2.89
N TYR A 48 3.02 -2.79 -2.86
CA TYR A 48 4.16 -3.46 -3.46
C TYR A 48 5.40 -3.32 -2.57
N GLY A 49 6.29 -4.30 -2.71
CA GLY A 49 7.57 -4.39 -2.04
C GLY A 49 8.55 -5.16 -2.94
N PRO A 50 9.79 -5.40 -2.48
CA PRO A 50 10.84 -5.98 -3.32
C PRO A 50 10.48 -7.34 -3.94
N GLU A 51 9.71 -8.16 -3.23
CA GLU A 51 9.47 -9.57 -3.62
C GLU A 51 8.06 -9.84 -4.15
N LYS A 52 7.09 -8.95 -3.90
CA LYS A 52 5.69 -9.18 -4.28
C LYS A 52 4.88 -7.90 -4.42
N ALA A 53 3.76 -8.03 -5.11
CA ALA A 53 2.66 -7.07 -5.10
C ALA A 53 1.41 -7.75 -4.53
N VAL A 54 0.66 -7.02 -3.70
CA VAL A 54 -0.55 -7.51 -3.05
C VAL A 54 -1.67 -6.52 -3.34
N THR A 55 -2.81 -7.04 -3.81
CA THR A 55 -4.08 -6.32 -3.83
C THR A 55 -5.10 -7.09 -3.01
N VAL A 56 -5.80 -6.39 -2.12
CA VAL A 56 -6.97 -6.88 -1.40
C VAL A 56 -8.16 -6.02 -1.78
N PHE A 57 -9.28 -6.68 -2.03
CA PHE A 57 -10.57 -6.06 -2.28
C PHE A 57 -11.56 -6.56 -1.23
N LEU A 58 -12.42 -5.68 -0.75
CA LEU A 58 -13.47 -5.99 0.22
C LEU A 58 -14.71 -5.16 -0.11
N GLU A 59 -15.83 -5.84 -0.36
CA GLU A 59 -17.12 -5.16 -0.46
C GLU A 59 -17.56 -4.66 0.91
N GLY A 60 -18.20 -3.50 0.97
CA GLY A 60 -18.83 -2.94 2.14
C GLY A 60 -18.38 -1.51 2.49
N PRO A 61 -18.99 -0.96 3.55
CA PRO A 61 -18.78 0.43 3.95
C PRO A 61 -17.37 0.66 4.50
N VAL A 62 -17.01 1.94 4.58
CA VAL A 62 -15.74 2.43 5.14
C VAL A 62 -15.47 1.94 6.58
N SER A 63 -16.51 1.61 7.36
CA SER A 63 -16.35 1.03 8.70
C SER A 63 -15.61 -0.31 8.70
N ARG A 64 -15.56 -1.03 7.57
CA ARG A 64 -14.80 -2.28 7.40
C ARG A 64 -13.29 -2.06 7.17
N ARG A 65 -12.80 -0.82 7.24
CA ARG A 65 -11.35 -0.48 7.12
C ARG A 65 -10.43 -1.39 7.96
N PRO A 66 -10.73 -1.72 9.24
CA PRO A 66 -9.88 -2.62 10.02
C PRO A 66 -9.70 -4.00 9.39
N GLU A 67 -10.74 -4.53 8.74
CA GLU A 67 -10.73 -5.86 8.12
C GLU A 67 -9.83 -5.90 6.89
N ILE A 68 -9.94 -4.90 6.00
CA ILE A 68 -9.09 -4.85 4.80
C ILE A 68 -7.62 -4.57 5.14
N LEU A 69 -7.34 -3.78 6.19
CA LEU A 69 -5.98 -3.57 6.69
C LEU A 69 -5.38 -4.88 7.21
N LYS A 70 -6.13 -5.62 8.05
CA LYS A 70 -5.72 -6.92 8.57
C LYS A 70 -5.46 -7.91 7.43
N ALA A 71 -6.35 -7.98 6.45
CA ALA A 71 -6.19 -8.86 5.29
C ALA A 71 -4.95 -8.48 4.46
N PHE A 72 -4.73 -7.20 4.19
CA PHE A 72 -3.57 -6.73 3.44
C PHE A 72 -2.26 -7.04 4.17
N PHE A 73 -2.09 -6.59 5.42
CA PHE A 73 -0.85 -6.80 6.17
C PHE A 73 -0.61 -8.28 6.49
N GLY A 74 -1.67 -9.08 6.66
CA GLY A 74 -1.58 -10.54 6.76
C GLY A 74 -0.93 -11.18 5.54
N ARG A 75 -1.19 -10.69 4.30
CA ARG A 75 -0.49 -11.17 3.09
C ARG A 75 1.00 -10.83 3.09
N TRP A 76 1.42 -9.87 3.89
CA TRP A 76 2.81 -9.49 4.09
C TRP A 76 3.46 -10.18 5.30
N GLY A 77 2.72 -11.01 6.05
CA GLY A 77 3.21 -11.62 7.28
C GLY A 77 3.42 -10.60 8.41
N VAL A 78 2.86 -9.40 8.27
CA VAL A 78 2.95 -8.33 9.26
C VAL A 78 1.72 -8.40 10.16
N ALA A 79 1.93 -8.62 11.45
CA ALA A 79 0.88 -8.51 12.45
C ALA A 79 0.64 -7.03 12.77
N PRO A 80 -0.60 -6.52 12.73
CA PRO A 80 -0.89 -5.16 13.17
C PRO A 80 -0.55 -5.02 14.66
N THR A 81 0.23 -4.00 15.02
CA THR A 81 0.75 -3.83 16.39
C THR A 81 -0.21 -3.12 17.34
N ARG A 82 -1.33 -2.57 16.86
CA ARG A 82 -2.56 -2.18 17.58
C ARG A 82 -3.61 -1.59 16.61
N PRO A 83 -4.90 -1.46 17.02
CA PRO A 83 -5.98 -0.87 16.22
C PRO A 83 -5.72 0.59 15.80
#